data_AF-A0A9P3AI52-F1
#
_entry.id   AF-A0A9P3AI52-F1
#
_cell.length_a   1.000
_cell.length_b   1.000
_cell.length_c   1.000
_cell.angle_alpha   90.00
_cell.angle_beta   90.00
_cell.angle_gamma   90.00
#
_symmetry.space_group_name_H-M   'P 1'
#
loop_
_entity.id
_entity.type
_entity.pdbx_description
1 polymer ?
#
loop_
_entity_poly.entity_id
_entity_poly.type
_entity_poly.pdbx_seq_one_letter_code
_entity_poly.pdbx_strand_id
1 'polypeptide(L)'
;MSKGLIDLEDEMYRLYTVFYPNGKAVRIGFDALPTHTISLISRFPEATAHLLASSAYRLHRRVFSQPFTIERHTPRNVLRLRPARSHTYTYTSQQDLALAIQTTITSNTNLQILYKLSHLTFMTINQPSLQGDLNDLRTQLESVALSVHQHTRSHVHAPSPCRFSHLLIGKKKPTA
;
A
#
# COMPACT_ATOMS: atom_id res chain seq x y z
N MET A 1 11.93 15.66 13.89
CA MET A 1 12.34 14.47 13.12
C MET A 1 12.35 13.29 14.07
N SER A 2 11.62 12.22 13.76
CA SER A 2 11.57 11.03 14.61
C SER A 2 12.91 10.29 14.52
N LYS A 3 13.54 9.98 15.66
CA LYS A 3 14.83 9.25 15.71
C LYS A 3 14.77 7.96 14.87
N GLY A 4 13.64 7.28 14.86
CA GLY A 4 13.44 6.03 14.11
C GLY A 4 13.50 6.15 12.58
N LEU A 5 13.36 7.33 11.97
CA LEU A 5 13.54 7.48 10.53
C LEU A 5 15.03 7.41 10.14
N ILE A 6 15.88 8.07 10.91
CA ILE A 6 17.34 8.07 10.72
C ILE A 6 17.87 6.65 10.95
N ASP A 7 17.43 6.01 12.04
CA ASP A 7 17.82 4.62 12.34
C ASP A 7 17.41 3.65 11.22
N LEU A 8 16.23 3.84 10.63
CA LEU A 8 15.75 3.04 9.50
C LEU A 8 16.60 3.27 8.25
N GLU A 9 16.90 4.52 7.91
CA GLU A 9 17.74 4.87 6.75
C GLU A 9 19.15 4.31 6.89
N ASP A 10 19.77 4.44 8.07
CA ASP A 10 21.10 3.91 8.36
C ASP A 10 21.16 2.38 8.25
N GLU A 11 20.20 1.67 8.84
CA GLU A 11 20.14 0.20 8.75
C GLU A 11 19.83 -0.27 7.33
N MET A 12 18.99 0.46 6.59
CA MET A 12 18.70 0.15 5.19
C MET A 12 19.92 0.40 4.29
N TYR A 13 20.70 1.44 4.57
CA TYR A 13 21.95 1.72 3.88
C TYR A 13 23.01 0.65 4.18
N ARG A 14 23.11 0.18 5.43
CA ARG A 14 23.98 -0.95 5.78
C ARG A 14 23.61 -2.20 4.98
N LEU A 15 22.32 -2.55 4.90
CA LEU A 15 21.88 -3.64 4.03
C LEU A 15 22.25 -3.39 2.56
N TYR A 16 22.06 -2.16 2.05
CA TYR A 16 22.46 -1.81 0.69
C TYR A 16 23.95 -2.08 0.46
N THR A 17 24.84 -1.66 1.37
CA THR A 17 26.28 -1.89 1.20
C THR A 17 26.68 -3.37 1.20
N VAL A 18 25.93 -4.22 1.90
CA VAL A 18 26.15 -5.68 1.92
C VAL A 18 25.76 -6.32 0.58
N PHE A 19 24.61 -5.92 0.00
CA PHE A 19 24.10 -6.52 -1.24
C PHE A 19 24.58 -5.82 -2.52
N TYR A 20 25.04 -4.57 -2.41
CA TYR A 20 25.56 -3.73 -3.50
C TYR A 20 26.94 -3.14 -3.18
N PRO A 21 27.97 -3.97 -2.89
CA PRO A 21 29.32 -3.46 -2.72
C PRO A 21 29.77 -2.73 -4.00
N ASN A 22 30.25 -1.51 -3.83
CA ASN A 22 30.66 -0.63 -4.94
C ASN A 22 29.55 -0.39 -6.00
N GLY A 23 28.27 -0.45 -5.59
CA GLY A 23 27.12 -0.22 -6.47
C GLY A 23 26.79 -1.37 -7.42
N LYS A 24 27.42 -2.55 -7.26
CA LYS A 24 27.15 -3.74 -8.08
C LYS A 24 26.38 -4.78 -7.28
N ALA A 25 25.25 -5.24 -7.80
CA ALA A 25 24.44 -6.28 -7.17
C ALA A 25 25.24 -7.59 -7.05
N VAL A 26 25.40 -8.09 -5.83
CA VAL A 26 25.98 -9.41 -5.57
C VAL A 26 24.91 -10.47 -5.82
N ARG A 27 25.23 -11.48 -6.63
CA ARG A 27 24.32 -12.59 -6.96
C ARG A 27 24.07 -13.53 -5.77
N ILE A 28 24.97 -13.56 -4.79
CA ILE A 28 24.92 -14.49 -3.66
C ILE A 28 24.16 -13.84 -2.51
N GLY A 29 23.13 -14.51 -2.00
CA GLY A 29 22.38 -14.07 -0.83
C GLY A 29 21.26 -13.05 -1.12
N PHE A 30 21.03 -12.68 -2.38
CA PHE A 30 19.93 -11.77 -2.75
C PHE A 30 18.54 -12.31 -2.33
N ASP A 31 18.41 -13.63 -2.22
CA ASP A 31 17.21 -14.30 -1.69
C ASP A 31 16.91 -13.94 -0.22
N ALA A 32 17.91 -13.48 0.53
CA ALA A 32 17.77 -13.03 1.92
C ALA A 32 17.49 -11.52 2.04
N LEU A 33 17.68 -10.73 0.97
CA LEU A 33 17.38 -9.29 1.03
C LEU A 33 15.91 -9.01 1.42
N PRO A 34 14.90 -9.73 0.88
CA PRO A 34 13.51 -9.54 1.28
C PRO A 34 13.25 -9.84 2.75
N THR A 35 13.88 -10.86 3.32
CA THR A 35 13.65 -11.24 4.73
C THR A 35 14.25 -10.20 5.68
N HIS A 36 15.45 -9.71 5.39
CA HIS A 36 16.09 -8.63 6.16
C HIS A 36 15.30 -7.33 6.07
N THR A 37 14.85 -6.94 4.88
CA THR A 37 14.06 -5.73 4.69
C THR A 37 12.67 -5.83 5.35
N ILE A 38 12.00 -6.98 5.30
CA ILE A 38 10.73 -7.22 6.03
C ILE A 38 10.92 -7.08 7.54
N SER A 39 12.02 -7.60 8.08
CA SER A 39 12.36 -7.47 9.50
C SER A 39 12.55 -5.99 9.90
N LEU A 40 13.25 -5.21 9.07
CA LEU A 40 13.46 -3.79 9.33
C LEU A 40 12.17 -2.97 9.29
N ILE A 41 11.32 -3.15 8.27
CA ILE A 41 10.06 -2.41 8.19
C ILE A 41 9.11 -2.76 9.35
N SER A 42 9.17 -4.01 9.83
CA SER A 42 8.39 -4.46 10.99
C SER A 42 8.91 -3.85 12.31
N ARG A 43 10.22 -3.59 12.40
CA ARG A 43 10.84 -2.92 13.55
C ARG A 43 10.54 -1.42 13.58
N PHE A 44 10.40 -0.79 12.42
CA PHE A 44 10.13 0.65 12.28
C PHE A 44 8.88 0.95 11.42
N PRO A 45 7.68 0.50 11.84
CA PRO A 45 6.47 0.58 11.02
C PRO A 45 6.03 2.03 10.78
N GLU A 46 6.14 2.90 11.79
CA GLU A 46 5.79 4.31 11.70
C GLU A 46 6.71 5.08 10.73
N ALA A 47 8.03 4.91 10.88
CA ALA A 47 9.00 5.55 10.01
C ALA A 47 8.84 5.10 8.55
N THR A 48 8.65 3.80 8.34
CA THR A 48 8.39 3.22 7.01
C THR A 48 7.13 3.83 6.38
N ALA A 49 6.03 3.88 7.14
CA ALA A 49 4.77 4.44 6.67
C ALA A 49 4.89 5.92 6.29
N HIS A 50 5.55 6.72 7.13
CA HIS A 50 5.77 8.14 6.86
C HIS A 50 6.63 8.37 5.63
N LEU A 51 7.71 7.59 5.46
CA LEU A 51 8.58 7.68 4.29
C LEU A 51 7.81 7.38 3.00
N LEU A 52 7.08 6.26 2.97
CA LEU A 52 6.32 5.84 1.79
C LEU A 52 5.16 6.79 1.46
N ALA A 53 4.45 7.29 2.47
CA ALA A 53 3.39 8.27 2.24
C ALA A 53 3.95 9.61 1.73
N SER A 54 5.13 10.02 2.21
CA SER A 54 5.81 11.23 1.74
C SER A 54 6.34 11.08 0.32
N SER A 55 6.92 9.92 -0.02
CA SER A 55 7.40 9.63 -1.38
C SER A 55 6.23 9.55 -2.36
N ALA A 56 5.12 8.90 -1.99
CA ALA A 56 3.87 8.88 -2.73
C ALA A 56 3.40 10.30 -3.07
N TYR A 57 3.31 11.16 -2.05
CA TYR A 57 2.89 12.54 -2.24
C TYR A 57 3.82 13.30 -3.19
N ARG A 58 5.14 13.17 -3.03
CA ARG A 58 6.13 13.85 -3.89
C ARG A 58 6.05 13.39 -5.35
N LEU A 59 5.86 12.09 -5.60
CA LEU A 59 5.78 11.53 -6.95
C LEU A 59 4.45 11.88 -7.62
N HIS A 60 3.33 11.81 -6.91
CA HIS A 60 2.01 12.05 -7.48
C HIS A 60 1.66 13.54 -7.63
N ARG A 61 2.13 14.43 -6.73
CA ARG A 61 1.88 15.88 -6.84
C ARG A 61 2.44 16.48 -8.13
N ARG A 62 3.48 15.87 -8.71
CA ARG A 62 4.09 16.37 -9.96
C ARG A 62 3.24 16.11 -11.20
N VAL A 63 2.23 15.23 -11.12
CA VAL A 63 1.48 14.76 -12.31
C VAL A 63 -0.03 14.91 -12.19
N PHE A 64 -0.60 14.97 -10.97
CA PHE A 64 -2.06 15.01 -10.78
C PHE A 64 -2.55 16.11 -9.84
N SER A 65 -3.81 16.50 -10.05
CA SER A 65 -4.59 17.36 -9.16
C SER A 65 -4.99 16.65 -7.86
N GLN A 66 -5.06 15.31 -7.84
CA GLN A 66 -5.44 14.51 -6.68
C GLN A 66 -4.39 13.41 -6.40
N PRO A 67 -3.40 13.65 -5.53
CA PRO A 67 -2.28 12.72 -5.30
C PRO A 67 -2.65 11.47 -4.50
N PHE A 68 -3.89 11.38 -4.01
CA PHE A 68 -4.39 10.30 -3.15
C PHE A 68 -5.52 9.51 -3.79
N THR A 69 -5.81 9.76 -5.06
CA THR A 69 -6.83 9.06 -5.85
C THR A 69 -6.15 8.17 -6.87
N ILE A 70 -6.43 6.87 -6.83
CA ILE A 70 -5.95 5.89 -7.80
C ILE A 70 -7.14 5.37 -8.58
N GLU A 71 -7.14 5.60 -9.90
CA GLU A 71 -8.16 5.08 -10.79
C GLU A 71 -7.63 3.85 -11.53
N ARG A 72 -8.36 2.73 -11.44
CA ARG A 72 -8.10 1.53 -12.24
C ARG A 72 -9.21 1.30 -13.23
N HIS A 73 -8.83 1.25 -14.51
CA HIS A 73 -9.70 0.82 -15.58
C HIS A 73 -9.57 -0.69 -15.78
N THR A 74 -10.68 -1.40 -15.65
CA THR A 74 -10.78 -2.79 -16.12
C THR A 74 -11.29 -2.77 -17.56
N PRO A 75 -10.51 -3.28 -18.53
CA PRO A 75 -10.89 -3.23 -19.93
C PRO A 75 -12.15 -4.07 -20.18
N ARG A 76 -12.92 -3.68 -21.18
CA ARG A 76 -14.12 -4.38 -21.61
C ARG A 76 -13.75 -5.80 -22.03
N ASN A 77 -14.35 -6.81 -21.40
CA ASN A 77 -14.24 -8.18 -21.90
C ASN A 77 -15.32 -8.39 -22.96
N VAL A 78 -14.92 -8.35 -24.23
CA VAL A 78 -15.81 -8.53 -25.40
C VAL A 78 -16.49 -9.89 -25.41
N LEU A 79 -15.85 -10.94 -24.91
CA LEU A 79 -16.41 -12.31 -24.86
C LEU A 79 -17.50 -12.48 -23.79
N ARG A 80 -17.47 -11.66 -22.73
CA ARG A 80 -18.44 -11.74 -21.62
C ARG A 80 -19.45 -10.59 -21.59
N LEU A 81 -19.49 -9.75 -22.63
CA LEU A 81 -20.33 -8.54 -22.72
C LEU A 81 -20.30 -7.67 -21.45
N ARG A 82 -19.21 -7.70 -20.68
CA ARG A 82 -19.11 -6.89 -19.46
C ARG A 82 -18.67 -5.48 -19.83
N PRO A 83 -19.38 -4.43 -19.38
CA PRO A 83 -18.97 -3.05 -19.62
C PRO A 83 -17.61 -2.80 -18.94
N ALA A 84 -16.84 -1.86 -19.50
CA ALA A 84 -15.65 -1.37 -18.84
C ALA A 84 -16.05 -0.77 -17.48
N ARG A 85 -15.31 -1.11 -16.43
CA ARG A 85 -15.54 -0.57 -15.09
C ARG A 85 -14.30 0.21 -14.66
N SER A 86 -14.52 1.42 -14.16
CA SER A 86 -13.55 2.15 -13.37
C SER A 86 -13.76 1.83 -11.89
N HIS A 87 -12.67 1.59 -11.17
CA HIS A 87 -12.67 1.59 -9.72
C HIS A 87 -11.76 2.72 -9.25
N THR A 88 -12.29 3.58 -8.39
CA THR A 88 -11.57 4.70 -7.82
C THR A 88 -11.28 4.38 -6.36
N TYR A 89 -10.00 4.39 -6.01
CA TYR A 89 -9.51 4.15 -4.66
C TYR A 89 -8.96 5.45 -4.11
N THR A 90 -9.53 5.94 -3.01
CA THR A 90 -9.17 7.25 -2.45
C THR A 90 -8.62 7.10 -1.04
N TYR A 91 -7.55 7.85 -0.78
CA TYR A 91 -7.08 8.18 0.55
C TYR A 91 -7.44 9.63 0.85
N THR A 92 -7.85 9.90 2.08
CA THR A 92 -8.32 11.25 2.48
C THR A 92 -7.17 12.23 2.66
N SER A 93 -5.97 11.72 3.01
CA SER A 93 -4.77 12.52 3.24
C SER A 93 -3.50 11.67 3.20
N GLN A 94 -2.34 12.32 3.23
CA GLN A 94 -1.04 11.63 3.42
C GLN A 94 -1.02 10.84 4.73
N GLN A 95 -1.63 11.38 5.79
CA GLN A 95 -1.68 10.74 7.10
C GLN A 95 -2.55 9.47 7.06
N ASP A 96 -3.65 9.50 6.31
CA ASP A 96 -4.53 8.34 6.10
C ASP A 96 -3.80 7.21 5.37
N LEU A 97 -3.03 7.54 4.33
CA LEU A 97 -2.17 6.56 3.65
C LEU A 97 -1.09 6.00 4.60
N ALA A 98 -0.42 6.86 5.37
CA ALA A 98 0.58 6.43 6.34
C ALA A 98 -0.02 5.49 7.39
N LEU A 99 -1.17 5.84 7.97
CA LEU A 99 -1.87 5.00 8.94
C LEU A 99 -2.28 3.65 8.33
N ALA A 100 -2.77 3.64 7.09
CA ALA A 100 -3.12 2.41 6.40
C ALA A 100 -1.91 1.49 6.18
N ILE A 101 -0.76 2.06 5.78
CA ILE A 101 0.50 1.32 5.62
C ILE A 101 0.98 0.77 6.97
N GLN A 102 1.02 1.63 8.01
CA GLN A 102 1.41 1.22 9.36
C GLN A 102 0.55 0.06 9.85
N THR A 103 -0.78 0.20 9.73
CA THR A 103 -1.75 -0.83 10.11
C THR A 103 -1.50 -2.14 9.35
N THR A 104 -1.14 -2.05 8.07
CA THR A 104 -0.82 -3.24 7.26
C THR A 104 0.45 -3.94 7.72
N ILE A 105 1.47 -3.17 8.12
CA ILE A 105 2.72 -3.73 8.67
C ILE A 105 2.46 -4.39 10.03
N THR A 106 1.72 -3.71 10.92
CA THR A 106 1.49 -4.18 12.29
C THR A 106 0.45 -5.30 12.38
N SER A 107 -0.52 -5.36 11.46
CA SER A 107 -1.56 -6.40 11.46
C SER A 107 -1.04 -7.79 11.06
N ASN A 108 0.22 -7.90 10.63
CA ASN A 108 0.92 -9.16 10.35
C ASN A 108 0.21 -10.07 9.33
N THR A 109 -0.63 -9.47 8.47
CA THR A 109 -1.52 -10.20 7.58
C THR A 109 -1.14 -9.94 6.12
N ASN A 110 -0.69 -11.01 5.48
CA ASN A 110 -0.28 -11.14 4.08
C ASN A 110 1.21 -10.79 3.78
N LEU A 111 2.05 -11.84 3.79
CA LEU A 111 3.46 -11.79 3.39
C LEU A 111 3.69 -11.17 2.01
N GLN A 112 2.74 -11.30 1.08
CA GLN A 112 2.87 -10.68 -0.25
C GLN A 112 2.81 -9.16 -0.18
N ILE A 113 1.99 -8.59 0.71
CA ILE A 113 1.89 -7.14 0.88
C ILE A 113 3.14 -6.63 1.61
N LEU A 114 3.61 -7.36 2.63
CA LEU A 114 4.86 -7.05 3.32
C LEU A 114 6.07 -7.08 2.37
N TYR A 115 6.13 -8.05 1.46
CA TYR A 115 7.17 -8.13 0.43
C TYR A 115 7.14 -6.91 -0.50
N LYS A 116 5.95 -6.51 -0.96
CA LYS A 116 5.80 -5.32 -1.81
C LYS A 116 6.21 -4.05 -1.06
N LEU A 117 5.84 -3.94 0.21
CA LEU A 117 6.23 -2.81 1.07
C LEU A 117 7.73 -2.78 1.33
N SER A 118 8.36 -3.92 1.62
CA SER A 118 9.80 -4.00 1.88
C SER A 118 10.61 -3.65 0.63
N HIS A 119 10.21 -4.20 -0.52
CA HIS A 119 10.81 -3.87 -1.81
C HIS A 119 10.68 -2.37 -2.13
N LEU A 120 9.47 -1.81 -2.01
CA LEU A 120 9.24 -0.39 -2.28
C LEU A 120 10.06 0.51 -1.35
N THR A 121 10.16 0.15 -0.06
CA THR A 121 10.93 0.91 0.93
C THR A 121 12.42 0.91 0.59
N PHE A 122 12.97 -0.27 0.27
CA PHE A 122 14.36 -0.41 -0.14
C PHE A 122 14.67 0.41 -1.40
N MET A 123 13.79 0.34 -2.41
CA MET A 123 13.94 1.10 -3.66
C MET A 123 13.82 2.61 -3.44
N THR A 124 12.94 3.04 -2.54
CA THR A 124 12.71 4.47 -2.26
C THR A 124 13.89 5.09 -1.52
N ILE A 125 14.44 4.40 -0.51
CA ILE A 125 15.61 4.89 0.26
C ILE A 125 16.86 4.91 -0.63
N ASN A 126 17.10 3.82 -1.36
CA ASN A 126 18.30 3.67 -2.18
C ASN A 126 18.14 4.22 -3.60
N GLN A 127 17.06 4.95 -3.87
CA GLN A 127 16.73 5.50 -5.19
C GLN A 127 17.90 6.28 -5.84
N PRO A 128 18.64 7.15 -5.13
CA PRO A 128 19.76 7.88 -5.72
C PRO A 128 20.88 6.97 -6.23
N SER A 129 21.06 5.82 -5.58
CA SER A 129 22.14 4.87 -5.88
C SER A 129 21.73 3.80 -6.89
N LEU A 130 20.43 3.52 -7.04
CA LEU A 130 19.91 2.46 -7.89
C LEU A 130 19.58 2.91 -9.33
N GLN A 131 19.67 4.22 -9.65
CA GLN A 131 19.33 4.79 -10.97
C GLN A 131 17.98 4.30 -11.54
N GLY A 132 17.02 3.96 -10.67
CA GLY A 132 15.72 3.42 -11.09
C GLY A 132 14.84 4.47 -11.75
N ASP A 133 14.04 4.04 -12.74
CA ASP A 133 13.05 4.90 -13.39
C ASP A 133 12.01 5.38 -12.36
N LEU A 134 11.73 6.68 -12.37
CA LEU A 134 10.69 7.30 -11.56
C LEU A 134 9.30 6.72 -11.89
N ASN A 135 9.07 6.32 -13.15
CA ASN A 135 7.80 5.72 -13.57
C ASN A 135 7.60 4.32 -12.99
N ASP A 136 8.68 3.53 -12.87
CA ASP A 136 8.63 2.22 -12.24
C ASP A 136 8.33 2.34 -10.74
N LEU A 137 9.01 3.27 -10.06
CA LEU A 137 8.77 3.53 -8.64
C LEU A 137 7.32 3.96 -8.41
N ARG A 138 6.77 4.80 -9.28
CA ARG A 138 5.37 5.20 -9.23
C ARG A 138 4.42 4.03 -9.44
N THR A 139 4.65 3.19 -10.45
CA THR A 139 3.79 2.03 -10.74
C THR A 139 3.80 1.04 -9.56
N GLN A 140 4.97 0.82 -8.95
CA GLN A 140 5.10 0.00 -7.75
C GLN A 140 4.35 0.62 -6.56
N LEU A 141 4.44 1.93 -6.39
CA LEU A 141 3.76 2.65 -5.33
C LEU A 141 2.23 2.60 -5.48
N GLU A 142 1.70 2.79 -6.70
CA GLU A 142 0.26 2.61 -6.99
C GLU A 142 -0.19 1.16 -6.69
N SER A 143 0.61 0.16 -7.07
CA SER A 143 0.33 -1.25 -6.78
C SER A 143 0.29 -1.57 -5.29
N VAL A 144 1.23 -1.01 -4.52
CA VAL A 144 1.30 -1.15 -3.06
C VAL A 144 0.13 -0.45 -2.40
N ALA A 145 -0.14 0.81 -2.78
CA ALA A 145 -1.25 1.60 -2.25
C ALA A 145 -2.59 0.91 -2.50
N LEU A 146 -2.78 0.26 -3.65
CA LEU A 146 -4.00 -0.53 -3.91
C LEU A 146 -4.08 -1.78 -3.03
N SER A 147 -2.95 -2.49 -2.85
CA SER A 147 -2.90 -3.70 -2.01
C SER A 147 -3.21 -3.35 -0.54
N VAL A 148 -2.64 -2.25 -0.04
CA VAL A 148 -2.90 -1.70 1.29
C VAL A 148 -4.35 -1.23 1.44
N HIS A 149 -4.91 -0.57 0.42
CA HIS A 149 -6.29 -0.11 0.46
C HIS A 149 -7.25 -1.30 0.56
N GLN A 150 -7.05 -2.32 -0.28
CA GLN A 150 -7.83 -3.55 -0.26
C GLN A 150 -7.71 -4.25 1.09
N HIS A 151 -6.50 -4.34 1.65
CA HIS A 151 -6.27 -4.96 2.96
C HIS A 151 -6.98 -4.21 4.08
N THR A 152 -6.72 -2.92 4.22
CA THR A 152 -7.29 -2.11 5.31
C THR A 152 -8.80 -1.94 5.20
N ARG A 153 -9.36 -1.77 4.00
CA ARG A 153 -10.80 -1.57 3.79
C ARG A 153 -11.60 -2.88 3.68
N SER A 154 -10.97 -4.03 3.45
CA SER A 154 -11.62 -5.34 3.64
C SER A 154 -11.72 -5.75 5.11
N HIS A 155 -10.79 -5.27 5.94
CA HIS A 155 -10.82 -5.45 7.40
C HIS A 155 -11.69 -4.43 8.14
N VAL A 156 -12.11 -3.33 7.50
CA VAL A 156 -13.23 -2.54 8.00
C VAL A 156 -14.47 -3.41 7.81
N HIS A 157 -14.94 -4.02 8.90
CA HIS A 157 -16.29 -4.57 8.98
C HIS A 157 -17.22 -3.57 8.30
N ALA A 158 -17.75 -3.94 7.13
CA ALA A 158 -18.96 -3.30 6.66
C ALA A 158 -19.92 -3.37 7.86
N PRO A 159 -20.47 -2.23 8.36
CA PRO A 159 -21.54 -2.33 9.32
C PRO A 159 -22.55 -3.28 8.70
N SER A 160 -22.86 -4.35 9.45
CA SER A 160 -23.80 -5.40 9.04
C SER A 160 -24.95 -4.74 8.28
N PRO A 161 -25.31 -5.20 7.07
CA PRO A 161 -26.42 -4.60 6.36
C PRO A 161 -27.60 -4.64 7.30
N CYS A 162 -28.09 -3.46 7.69
CA CYS A 162 -29.29 -3.35 8.51
C CYS A 162 -30.34 -4.23 7.83
N ARG A 163 -30.61 -5.39 8.43
CA ARG A 163 -31.78 -6.19 8.08
C ARG A 163 -32.96 -5.32 8.47
N PHE A 164 -33.43 -4.50 7.54
CA PHE A 164 -34.81 -4.08 7.52
C PHE A 164 -35.63 -5.34 7.27
N SER A 165 -35.84 -6.12 8.34
CA SER A 165 -36.93 -7.07 8.40
C SER A 165 -38.20 -6.23 8.33
N HIS A 166 -38.78 -6.17 7.13
CA HIS A 166 -40.15 -5.75 6.95
C HIS A 166 -41.02 -6.57 7.91
N LEU A 167 -41.45 -5.95 9.00
CA LEU A 167 -42.61 -6.37 9.77
C LEU A 167 -43.80 -6.28 8.80
N LEU A 168 -44.18 -7.43 8.25
CA LEU A 168 -45.49 -7.64 7.64
C LEU A 168 -46.53 -7.44 8.75
N ILE A 169 -46.98 -6.20 8.92
CA ILE A 169 -48.17 -5.87 9.70
C ILE A 169 -49.35 -6.52 8.96
N GLY A 170 -49.78 -7.67 9.49
CA GLY A 170 -51.00 -8.32 9.09
C GLY A 170 -52.19 -7.40 9.33
N LYS A 171 -52.87 -7.00 8.26
CA LYS A 171 -54.19 -6.37 8.35
C LYS A 171 -55.20 -7.40 8.85
N LYS A 172 -55.53 -7.37 10.14
CA LYS A 172 -56.78 -7.97 10.65
C LYS A 172 -57.94 -7.03 10.34
N LYS A 173 -58.99 -7.59 9.72
CA LYS A 173 -60.32 -6.98 9.48
C LYS A 173 -60.93 -6.47 10.80
N PRO A 174 -61.68 -5.35 10.78
CA PRO A 174 -62.78 -5.14 11.70
C PRO A 174 -64.09 -5.56 11.03
N THR A 175 -64.73 -6.57 11.59
CA THR A 175 -66.17 -6.80 11.52
C THR A 175 -66.87 -5.91 12.54
N ALA A 176 -67.84 -5.13 12.08
CA ALA A 176 -69.01 -4.71 12.84
C ALA A 176 -70.15 -4.56 11.84
#